data_AF-A0AAD6DMA6-F1
#
_entry.id   AF-A0AAD6DMA6-F1
#
_cell.length_a   1.000
_cell.length_b   1.000
_cell.length_c   1.000
_cell.angle_alpha   90.00
_cell.angle_beta   90.00
_cell.angle_gamma   90.00
#
_symmetry.space_group_name_H-M   'P 1'
#
loop_
_entity.id
_entity.type
_entity.pdbx_description
1 polymer ?
#
loop_
_entity_poly.entity_id
_entity_poly.type
_entity_poly.pdbx_seq_one_letter_code
_entity_poly.pdbx_strand_id
1 'polypeptide(L)'
;MGEFLSSFHSIFGQFAGDMIIKDSLQYSACYTEMESKNIKFPAEAHLFPSYFRLKVGVAEAYSFMLFPTAQFSEAECLRYCLLRILCLTSGFSWINDIMSFYKEMAEMGNCNFVTNSAGCTGLTEIEFLRKLCDDTSDVIRTLHTFGKAHPVLSKVLEAFVFGYFGYHLTQTRYRMEDLDLTFVSDARERLKVSTASGE
;
A
#
# COMPACT_ATOMS: atom_id res chain seq x y z
N MET A 1 13.33 -13.12 -16.55
CA MET A 1 13.36 -12.19 -15.40
C MET A 1 14.18 -10.93 -15.72
N GLY A 2 15.45 -11.05 -16.12
CA GLY A 2 16.30 -9.88 -16.44
C GLY A 2 15.73 -8.95 -17.51
N GLU A 3 15.26 -9.49 -18.64
CA GLU A 3 14.67 -8.67 -19.73
C GLU A 3 13.35 -7.98 -19.34
N PHE A 4 12.54 -8.66 -18.52
CA PHE A 4 11.30 -8.07 -17.97
C PHE A 4 11.63 -6.93 -17.02
N LEU A 5 12.60 -7.12 -16.13
CA LEU A 5 13.03 -6.08 -15.20
C LEU A 5 13.69 -4.90 -15.92
N SER A 6 14.47 -5.12 -16.98
CA SER A 6 15.04 -4.03 -17.78
C SER A 6 13.98 -3.21 -18.53
N SER A 7 12.80 -3.77 -18.78
CA SER A 7 11.69 -3.01 -19.40
C SER A 7 11.13 -1.92 -18.49
N PHE A 8 11.36 -1.99 -17.17
CA PHE A 8 10.93 -0.92 -16.26
C PHE A 8 11.69 0.38 -16.49
N HIS A 9 12.96 0.32 -16.94
CA HIS A 9 13.73 1.53 -17.25
C HIS A 9 13.12 2.33 -18.40
N SER A 10 12.57 1.67 -19.41
CA SER A 10 11.94 2.38 -20.55
C SER A 10 10.59 3.01 -20.17
N ILE A 11 9.88 2.43 -19.20
CA ILE A 11 8.55 2.89 -18.79
C ILE A 11 8.62 3.94 -17.66
N PHE A 12 9.56 3.81 -16.73
CA PHE A 12 9.62 4.62 -15.51
C PHE A 12 10.91 5.47 -15.40
N GLY A 13 11.84 5.34 -16.34
CA GLY A 13 13.13 6.02 -16.30
C GLY A 13 14.15 5.26 -15.47
N GLN A 14 15.39 5.75 -15.46
CA GLN A 14 16.50 5.02 -14.84
C GLN A 14 16.29 4.88 -13.33
N PHE A 15 16.10 6.00 -12.64
CA PHE A 15 16.01 6.01 -11.17
C PHE A 15 14.80 5.23 -10.64
N ALA A 16 13.60 5.51 -11.16
CA ALA A 16 12.39 4.83 -10.68
C ALA A 16 12.39 3.34 -11.09
N GLY A 17 12.90 3.01 -12.28
CA GLY A 17 13.10 1.62 -12.71
C GLY A 17 14.02 0.85 -11.75
N ASP A 18 15.15 1.43 -11.35
CA ASP A 18 16.05 0.82 -10.37
C ASP A 18 15.39 0.62 -9.01
N MET A 19 14.57 1.57 -8.54
CA MET A 19 13.85 1.44 -7.28
C MET A 19 12.77 0.35 -7.31
N ILE A 20 12.04 0.23 -8.43
CA ILE A 20 11.06 -0.84 -8.64
C ILE A 20 11.75 -2.21 -8.62
N ILE A 21 12.88 -2.35 -9.31
CA ILE A 21 13.65 -3.61 -9.32
C ILE A 21 14.16 -3.93 -7.90
N LYS A 22 14.73 -2.93 -7.21
CA LYS A 22 15.23 -3.07 -5.84
C LYS A 22 14.16 -3.59 -4.90
N ASP A 23 12.99 -2.97 -4.89
CA ASP A 23 11.89 -3.34 -3.99
C ASP A 23 11.27 -4.71 -4.37
N SER A 24 11.25 -5.04 -5.67
CA SER A 24 10.83 -6.37 -6.13
C SER A 24 11.77 -7.49 -5.65
N LEU A 25 13.09 -7.25 -5.62
CA LEU A 25 14.06 -8.22 -5.09
C LEU A 25 13.97 -8.34 -3.57
N GLN A 26 13.75 -7.21 -2.90
CA GLN A 26 13.56 -7.12 -1.46
C GLN A 26 12.38 -7.97 -0.97
N TYR A 27 11.34 -8.13 -1.79
CA TYR A 27 10.18 -8.99 -1.49
C TYR A 27 10.52 -10.46 -1.19
N SER A 28 11.71 -10.95 -1.57
CA SER A 28 12.19 -12.27 -1.13
C SER A 28 12.19 -12.45 0.39
N ALA A 29 12.16 -11.36 1.16
CA ALA A 29 11.94 -11.36 2.61
C ALA A 29 10.60 -11.98 3.05
N CYS A 30 9.62 -12.16 2.15
CA CYS A 30 8.37 -12.87 2.45
C CYS A 30 8.63 -14.33 2.90
N TYR A 31 9.75 -14.93 2.50
CA TYR A 31 10.17 -16.22 3.04
C TYR A 31 10.37 -16.14 4.57
N THR A 32 10.99 -15.07 5.07
CA THR A 32 11.14 -14.83 6.50
C THR A 32 9.80 -14.67 7.20
N GLU A 33 8.79 -14.08 6.54
CA GLU A 33 7.43 -13.97 7.09
C GLU A 33 6.79 -15.35 7.28
N MET A 34 6.99 -16.26 6.32
CA MET A 34 6.50 -17.63 6.45
C MET A 34 7.17 -18.40 7.59
N GLU A 35 8.48 -18.22 7.79
CA GLU A 35 9.24 -18.89 8.85
C GLU A 35 9.03 -18.25 10.24
N SER A 36 8.60 -16.98 10.27
CA SER A 36 8.43 -16.20 11.51
C SER A 36 7.02 -16.23 12.09
N LYS A 37 6.11 -17.07 11.57
CA LYS A 37 4.70 -17.17 12.03
C LYS A 37 4.51 -17.35 13.54
N ASN A 38 5.52 -17.87 14.24
CA ASN A 38 5.49 -18.10 15.70
C ASN A 38 6.39 -17.14 16.50
N ILE A 39 7.02 -16.16 15.85
CA ILE A 39 7.91 -15.20 16.51
C ILE A 39 7.06 -14.03 17.00
N LYS A 40 6.98 -13.88 18.32
CA LYS A 40 6.47 -12.65 18.93
C LYS A 40 7.61 -11.64 19.03
N PHE A 41 7.41 -10.46 18.47
CA PHE A 41 8.40 -9.39 18.58
C PHE A 41 8.41 -8.83 20.00
N PRO A 42 9.59 -8.70 20.63
CA PRO A 42 9.71 -8.09 21.94
C PRO A 42 9.40 -6.58 21.85
N ALA A 43 8.94 -5.98 22.96
CA ALA A 43 8.59 -4.55 22.99
C ALA A 43 9.78 -3.64 22.65
N GLU A 44 10.99 -4.07 23.00
CA GLU A 44 12.24 -3.39 22.71
C GLU A 44 12.47 -3.27 21.19
N ALA A 45 11.94 -4.19 20.38
CA ALA A 45 12.05 -4.21 18.93
C ALA A 45 10.95 -3.38 18.22
N HIS A 46 10.44 -2.32 18.85
CA HIS A 46 9.34 -1.49 18.33
C HIS A 46 9.52 -0.88 16.93
N LEU A 47 10.74 -0.77 16.41
CA LEU A 47 11.02 -0.33 15.04
C LEU A 47 10.96 -1.47 14.01
N PHE A 48 11.04 -2.71 14.47
CA PHE A 48 11.12 -3.89 13.61
C PHE A 48 9.85 -4.11 12.78
N PRO A 49 8.61 -3.97 13.30
CA PRO A 49 7.41 -4.17 12.49
C PRO A 49 7.38 -3.28 11.24
N SER A 50 7.68 -1.98 11.39
CA SER A 50 7.73 -1.04 10.27
C SER A 50 8.88 -1.36 9.30
N TYR A 51 10.06 -1.71 9.82
CA TYR A 51 11.18 -2.14 8.98
C TYR A 51 10.81 -3.38 8.17
N PHE A 52 10.25 -4.40 8.81
CA PHE A 52 9.90 -5.67 8.18
C PHE A 52 8.79 -5.49 7.16
N ARG A 53 7.80 -4.64 7.46
CA ARG A 53 6.71 -4.29 6.54
C ARG A 53 7.20 -3.70 5.22
N LEU A 54 8.26 -2.89 5.26
CA LEU A 54 8.91 -2.36 4.05
C LEU A 54 9.58 -3.46 3.21
N LYS A 55 9.99 -4.58 3.83
CA LYS A 55 10.65 -5.68 3.12
C LYS A 55 9.68 -6.62 2.42
N VAL A 56 8.52 -6.86 3.05
CA VAL A 56 7.52 -7.81 2.55
C VAL A 56 6.38 -7.12 1.79
N GLY A 57 6.39 -5.79 1.67
CA GLY A 57 5.24 -5.03 1.22
C GLY A 57 5.16 -4.68 -0.26
N VAL A 58 6.31 -4.56 -0.95
CA VAL A 58 6.41 -4.10 -2.36
C VAL A 58 5.78 -2.72 -2.61
N ALA A 59 5.49 -1.97 -1.55
CA ALA A 59 4.74 -0.73 -1.61
C ALA A 59 5.53 0.41 -2.25
N GLU A 60 6.87 0.37 -2.18
CA GLU A 60 7.73 1.38 -2.78
C GLU A 60 7.74 1.24 -4.30
N ALA A 61 7.79 0.00 -4.82
CA ALA A 61 7.64 -0.25 -6.25
C ALA A 61 6.31 0.29 -6.78
N TYR A 62 5.18 -0.03 -6.11
CA TYR A 62 3.88 0.49 -6.52
C TYR A 62 3.82 2.02 -6.49
N SER A 63 4.47 2.63 -5.50
CA SER A 63 4.55 4.09 -5.39
C SER A 63 5.29 4.73 -6.57
N PHE A 64 6.37 4.11 -7.06
CA PHE A 64 7.08 4.58 -8.26
C PHE A 64 6.29 4.32 -9.55
N MET A 65 5.54 3.21 -9.61
CA MET A 65 4.73 2.87 -10.78
C MET A 65 3.59 3.86 -11.05
N LEU A 66 3.23 4.72 -10.09
CA LEU A 66 2.27 5.81 -10.31
C LEU A 66 2.77 6.88 -11.28
N PHE A 67 4.07 6.91 -11.60
CA PHE A 67 4.71 8.01 -12.33
C PHE A 67 5.49 7.52 -13.57
N PRO A 68 4.81 6.99 -14.60
CA PRO A 68 5.47 6.58 -15.85
C PRO A 68 6.04 7.79 -16.60
N THR A 69 7.14 7.58 -17.34
CA THR A 69 7.84 8.63 -18.10
C THR A 69 7.00 9.25 -19.20
N ALA A 70 6.00 8.53 -19.68
CA ALA A 70 5.01 9.04 -20.63
C ALA A 70 4.14 10.18 -20.05
N GLN A 71 4.02 10.29 -18.71
CA GLN A 71 3.25 11.34 -18.04
C GLN A 71 4.11 12.29 -17.20
N PHE A 72 5.23 11.81 -16.66
CA PHE A 72 6.16 12.57 -15.85
C PHE A 72 7.58 12.31 -16.32
N SER A 73 8.27 13.31 -16.87
CA SER A 73 9.69 13.16 -17.18
C SER A 73 10.49 12.75 -15.94
N GLU A 74 11.65 12.12 -16.12
CA GLU A 74 12.47 11.67 -14.97
C GLU A 74 12.84 12.84 -14.03
N ALA A 75 13.09 14.03 -14.59
CA ALA A 75 13.34 15.24 -13.80
C ALA A 75 12.12 15.68 -12.98
N GLU A 76 10.90 15.58 -13.54
CA GLU A 76 9.65 15.83 -12.82
C GLU A 76 9.41 14.77 -11.75
N CYS A 77 9.70 13.50 -12.02
CA CYS A 77 9.60 12.42 -11.05
C CYS A 77 10.53 12.67 -9.85
N LEU A 78 11.79 13.02 -10.10
CA LEU A 78 12.75 13.38 -9.05
C LEU A 78 12.31 14.61 -8.24
N ARG A 79 11.74 15.62 -8.88
CA ARG A 79 11.31 16.86 -8.21
C ARG A 79 10.03 16.71 -7.42
N TYR A 80 9.04 16.04 -8.00
CA TYR A 80 7.68 16.00 -7.48
C TYR A 80 7.36 14.69 -6.75
N CYS A 81 7.86 13.55 -7.24
CA CYS A 81 7.47 12.24 -6.74
C CYS A 81 8.39 11.74 -5.63
N LEU A 82 9.70 11.95 -5.74
CA LEU A 82 10.69 11.45 -4.76
C LEU A 82 10.39 11.91 -3.33
N LEU A 83 10.09 13.20 -3.13
CA LEU A 83 9.78 13.74 -1.81
C LEU A 83 8.47 13.18 -1.21
N ARG A 84 7.66 12.48 -2.01
CA ARG A 84 6.32 11.96 -1.65
C ARG A 84 6.31 10.44 -1.57
N ILE A 85 7.40 9.78 -2.00
CA ILE A 85 7.45 8.33 -2.11
C ILE A 85 7.19 7.66 -0.77
N LEU A 86 7.70 8.20 0.34
CA LEU A 86 7.47 7.64 1.67
C LEU A 86 5.99 7.72 2.08
N CYS A 87 5.31 8.86 1.82
CA CYS A 87 3.89 8.98 2.09
C CYS A 87 3.06 8.00 1.25
N LEU A 88 3.44 7.79 -0.02
CA LEU A 88 2.79 6.82 -0.90
C LEU A 88 3.03 5.38 -0.44
N THR A 89 4.28 5.02 -0.11
CA THR A 89 4.65 3.70 0.40
C THR A 89 3.89 3.38 1.70
N SER A 90 3.80 4.35 2.61
CA SER A 90 2.97 4.25 3.81
C SER A 90 1.49 4.08 3.46
N GLY A 91 0.96 4.88 2.53
CA GLY A 91 -0.42 4.75 2.07
C GLY A 91 -0.75 3.36 1.52
N PHE A 92 0.08 2.84 0.60
CA PHE A 92 -0.08 1.51 0.04
C PHE A 92 -0.03 0.41 1.12
N SER A 93 0.89 0.54 2.07
CA SER A 93 1.07 -0.46 3.13
C SER A 93 -0.08 -0.41 4.13
N TRP A 94 -0.39 0.75 4.68
CA TRP A 94 -1.35 0.89 5.76
C TRP A 94 -2.79 0.72 5.30
N ILE A 95 -3.15 1.20 4.10
CA ILE A 95 -4.47 0.89 3.53
C ILE A 95 -4.62 -0.62 3.38
N ASN A 96 -3.56 -1.31 2.91
CA ASN A 96 -3.62 -2.76 2.82
C ASN A 96 -3.77 -3.41 4.19
N ASP A 97 -2.97 -3.03 5.19
CA ASP A 97 -3.01 -3.62 6.54
C ASP A 97 -4.36 -3.39 7.23
N ILE A 98 -4.98 -2.22 7.05
CA ILE A 98 -6.33 -1.91 7.56
C ILE A 98 -7.37 -2.78 6.86
N MET A 99 -7.34 -2.80 5.53
CA MET A 99 -8.35 -3.50 4.73
C MET A 99 -8.15 -5.02 4.73
N SER A 100 -6.97 -5.52 5.04
CA SER A 100 -6.69 -6.96 5.18
C SER A 100 -6.85 -7.45 6.61
N PHE A 101 -6.96 -6.57 7.61
CA PHE A 101 -7.02 -6.98 9.02
C PHE A 101 -8.07 -8.06 9.28
N TYR A 102 -9.29 -7.88 8.76
CA TYR A 102 -10.38 -8.85 8.97
C TYR A 102 -10.03 -10.26 8.47
N LYS A 103 -9.61 -10.38 7.20
CA LYS A 103 -9.25 -11.69 6.64
C LYS A 103 -8.02 -12.30 7.34
N GLU A 104 -7.07 -11.47 7.78
CA GLU A 104 -5.85 -11.95 8.45
C GLU A 104 -6.13 -12.50 9.84
N MET A 105 -7.00 -11.84 10.60
CA MET A 105 -7.46 -12.36 11.88
C MET A 105 -8.25 -13.66 11.72
N ALA A 106 -9.01 -13.79 10.63
CA ALA A 106 -9.78 -15.01 10.34
C ALA A 106 -8.93 -16.19 9.84
N GLU A 107 -7.84 -15.93 9.11
CA GLU A 107 -7.08 -16.96 8.37
C GLU A 107 -5.69 -17.26 8.94
N MET A 108 -4.95 -16.25 9.39
CA MET A 108 -3.51 -16.37 9.66
C MET A 108 -3.18 -16.44 11.15
N GLY A 109 -4.16 -16.22 12.03
CA GLY A 109 -3.88 -15.98 13.45
C GLY A 109 -3.04 -14.72 13.66
N ASN A 110 -2.62 -14.50 14.90
CA ASN A 110 -2.07 -13.26 15.47
C ASN A 110 -0.70 -12.80 14.90
N CYS A 111 -0.34 -13.10 13.65
CA CYS A 111 0.92 -12.71 13.03
C CYS A 111 0.68 -11.88 11.77
N ASN A 112 0.31 -10.61 11.98
CA ASN A 112 0.20 -9.60 10.94
C ASN A 112 0.80 -8.27 11.42
N PHE A 113 0.90 -7.28 10.55
CA PHE A 113 1.49 -5.97 10.88
C PHE A 113 0.82 -5.31 12.10
N VAL A 114 -0.51 -5.34 12.17
CA VAL A 114 -1.29 -4.74 13.27
C VAL A 114 -1.00 -5.44 14.58
N THR A 115 -1.08 -6.78 14.62
CA THR A 115 -0.82 -7.54 15.86
C THR A 115 0.63 -7.39 16.33
N ASN A 116 1.59 -7.45 15.41
CA ASN A 116 3.01 -7.28 15.71
C ASN A 116 3.29 -5.88 16.28
N SER A 117 2.71 -4.85 15.69
CA SER A 117 2.91 -3.46 16.12
C SER A 117 2.18 -3.14 17.42
N ALA A 118 0.97 -3.70 17.62
CA ALA A 118 0.23 -3.59 18.88
C ALA A 118 1.03 -4.17 20.04
N GLY A 119 1.60 -5.38 19.87
CA GLY A 119 2.46 -6.02 20.86
C GLY A 119 3.70 -5.19 21.21
N CYS A 120 4.34 -4.58 20.21
CA CYS A 120 5.51 -3.74 20.43
C CYS A 120 5.20 -2.38 21.11
N THR A 121 3.96 -1.90 21.03
CA THR A 121 3.54 -0.62 21.59
C THR A 121 2.78 -0.76 22.92
N GLY A 122 2.54 -1.98 23.38
CA GLY A 122 1.72 -2.26 24.55
C GLY A 122 0.24 -1.93 24.37
N LEU A 123 -0.22 -1.79 23.12
CA LEU A 123 -1.60 -1.53 22.76
C LEU A 123 -2.34 -2.85 22.47
N THR A 124 -3.65 -2.83 22.57
CA THR A 124 -4.49 -3.88 21.95
C THR A 124 -4.51 -3.72 20.42
N GLU A 125 -4.84 -4.79 19.71
CA GLU A 125 -4.93 -4.78 18.24
C GLU A 125 -5.93 -3.74 17.73
N ILE A 126 -7.07 -3.57 18.43
CA ILE A 126 -8.10 -2.59 18.07
C ILE A 126 -7.64 -1.16 18.35
N GLU A 127 -6.92 -0.90 19.45
CA GLU A 127 -6.34 0.42 19.73
C GLU A 127 -5.29 0.81 18.69
N PHE A 128 -4.41 -0.12 18.34
CA PHE A 128 -3.41 0.11 17.28
C PHE A 128 -4.08 0.31 15.92
N LEU A 129 -5.09 -0.51 15.57
CA LEU A 129 -5.82 -0.37 14.31
C LEU A 129 -6.50 1.00 14.19
N ARG A 130 -7.11 1.51 15.28
CA ARG A 130 -7.68 2.87 15.30
C ARG A 130 -6.61 3.92 15.04
N LYS A 131 -5.47 3.83 15.73
CA LYS A 131 -4.33 4.72 15.50
C LYS A 131 -3.85 4.66 14.04
N LEU A 132 -3.77 3.46 13.47
CA LEU A 132 -3.34 3.26 12.09
C LEU A 132 -4.33 3.90 11.10
N CYS A 133 -5.63 3.85 11.36
CA CYS A 133 -6.65 4.56 10.58
C CYS A 133 -6.47 6.08 10.64
N ASP A 134 -6.17 6.64 11.83
CA ASP A 134 -5.90 8.07 12.00
C ASP A 134 -4.62 8.48 11.24
N ASP A 135 -3.52 7.75 11.42
CA ASP A 135 -2.25 7.98 10.73
C ASP A 135 -2.43 7.88 9.19
N THR A 136 -3.22 6.91 8.72
CA THR A 136 -3.52 6.73 7.29
C THR A 136 -4.36 7.88 6.74
N SER A 137 -5.32 8.38 7.53
CA SER A 137 -6.14 9.54 7.16
C SER A 137 -5.28 10.80 7.02
N ASP A 138 -4.30 10.98 7.90
CA ASP A 138 -3.33 12.07 7.83
C ASP A 138 -2.43 11.97 6.59
N VAL A 139 -1.95 10.76 6.25
CA VAL A 139 -1.21 10.51 5.01
C VAL A 139 -2.05 10.86 3.79
N ILE A 140 -3.31 10.42 3.72
CA ILE A 140 -4.21 10.72 2.60
C ILE A 140 -4.42 12.23 2.48
N ARG A 141 -4.66 12.95 3.58
CA ARG A 141 -4.80 14.42 3.57
C ARG A 141 -3.54 15.12 3.08
N THR A 142 -2.38 14.59 3.46
CA THR A 142 -1.07 15.11 3.03
C THR A 142 -0.91 14.91 1.51
N LEU A 143 -1.23 13.73 0.99
CA LEU A 143 -1.22 13.45 -0.46
C LEU A 143 -2.15 14.39 -1.23
N HIS A 144 -3.39 14.59 -0.76
CA HIS A 144 -4.31 15.56 -1.37
C HIS A 144 -3.73 16.98 -1.38
N THR A 145 -3.11 17.41 -0.28
CA THR A 145 -2.50 18.74 -0.18
C THR A 145 -1.36 18.90 -1.18
N PHE A 146 -0.55 17.85 -1.38
CA PHE A 146 0.52 17.85 -2.38
C PHE A 146 -0.01 17.89 -3.81
N GLY A 147 -1.11 17.20 -4.10
CA GLY A 147 -1.73 17.19 -5.44
C GLY A 147 -2.22 18.56 -5.91
N LYS A 148 -2.64 19.45 -4.99
CA LYS A 148 -3.22 20.76 -5.32
C LYS A 148 -2.32 21.66 -6.18
N ALA A 149 -1.01 21.50 -6.06
CA ALA A 149 -0.06 22.33 -6.81
C ALA A 149 0.10 21.89 -8.28
N HIS A 150 -0.35 20.69 -8.66
CA HIS A 150 -0.13 20.13 -9.99
C HIS A 150 -1.33 19.25 -10.43
N PRO A 151 -2.15 19.69 -11.41
CA PRO A 151 -3.40 18.99 -11.77
C PRO A 151 -3.23 17.52 -12.14
N VAL A 152 -2.19 17.16 -12.91
CA VAL A 152 -1.92 15.76 -13.28
C VAL A 152 -1.59 14.92 -12.03
N LEU A 153 -0.76 15.45 -11.13
CA LEU A 153 -0.41 14.79 -9.87
C LEU A 153 -1.64 14.60 -8.98
N SER A 154 -2.51 15.61 -8.86
CA SER A 154 -3.77 15.50 -8.10
C SER A 154 -4.61 14.32 -8.60
N LYS A 155 -4.78 14.21 -9.93
CA LYS A 155 -5.52 13.10 -10.55
C LYS A 155 -4.90 11.75 -10.25
N VAL A 156 -3.57 11.62 -10.35
CA VAL A 156 -2.86 10.37 -10.04
C VAL A 156 -3.03 9.97 -8.58
N LEU A 157 -2.87 10.92 -7.65
CA LEU A 157 -3.00 10.66 -6.21
C LEU A 157 -4.44 10.32 -5.81
N GLU A 158 -5.43 11.02 -6.37
CA GLU A 158 -6.85 10.71 -6.18
C GLU A 158 -7.20 9.32 -6.74
N ALA A 159 -6.75 9.02 -7.96
CA ALA A 159 -6.95 7.71 -8.57
C ALA A 159 -6.32 6.58 -7.76
N PHE A 160 -5.13 6.80 -7.19
CA PHE A 160 -4.51 5.86 -6.26
C PHE A 160 -5.41 5.62 -5.04
N VAL A 161 -5.80 6.67 -4.30
CA VAL A 161 -6.58 6.51 -3.06
C VAL A 161 -7.91 5.82 -3.35
N PHE A 162 -8.71 6.34 -4.29
CA PHE A 162 -10.03 5.79 -4.60
C PHE A 162 -9.94 4.40 -5.24
N GLY A 163 -9.02 4.22 -6.18
CA GLY A 163 -8.83 2.94 -6.87
C GLY A 163 -8.36 1.84 -5.93
N TYR A 164 -7.45 2.16 -5.00
CA TYR A 164 -6.91 1.17 -4.08
C TYR A 164 -7.93 0.76 -3.00
N PHE A 165 -8.71 1.70 -2.45
CA PHE A 165 -9.86 1.35 -1.62
C PHE A 165 -10.90 0.53 -2.39
N GLY A 166 -11.25 0.96 -3.61
CA GLY A 166 -12.20 0.25 -4.47
C GLY A 166 -11.77 -1.18 -4.76
N TYR A 167 -10.49 -1.40 -5.07
CA TYR A 167 -9.90 -2.73 -5.22
C TYR A 167 -10.14 -3.60 -3.97
N HIS A 168 -9.78 -3.10 -2.78
CA HIS A 168 -9.95 -3.87 -1.54
C HIS A 168 -11.41 -4.17 -1.19
N LEU A 169 -12.32 -3.23 -1.43
CA LEU A 169 -13.75 -3.41 -1.16
C LEU A 169 -14.41 -4.44 -2.07
N THR A 170 -13.87 -4.62 -3.29
CA THR A 170 -14.52 -5.45 -4.32
C THR A 170 -13.91 -6.83 -4.48
N GLN A 171 -12.63 -7.01 -4.17
CA GLN A 171 -11.99 -8.32 -4.27
C GLN A 171 -12.47 -9.27 -3.16
N THR A 172 -12.90 -10.46 -3.54
CA THR A 172 -13.35 -11.53 -2.62
C THR A 172 -12.27 -11.91 -1.61
N ARG A 173 -10.99 -11.78 -1.98
CA ARG A 173 -9.81 -12.01 -1.12
C ARG A 173 -9.90 -11.33 0.25
N TYR A 174 -10.51 -10.15 0.35
CA TYR A 174 -10.55 -9.39 1.61
C TYR A 174 -11.78 -9.71 2.48
N ARG A 175 -12.70 -10.55 1.97
CA ARG A 175 -13.89 -11.02 2.71
C ARG A 175 -14.74 -9.90 3.30
N MET A 176 -14.79 -8.76 2.61
CA MET A 176 -15.56 -7.57 3.03
C MET A 176 -17.07 -7.83 3.07
N GLU A 177 -17.55 -8.84 2.35
CA GLU A 177 -18.95 -9.26 2.37
C GLU A 177 -19.39 -9.91 3.69
N ASP A 178 -18.44 -10.47 4.46
CA ASP A 178 -18.73 -11.06 5.77
C ASP A 178 -19.09 -10.00 6.82
N LEU A 179 -18.75 -8.73 6.55
CA LEU A 179 -18.95 -7.61 7.48
C LEU A 179 -20.33 -6.94 7.35
N ASP A 180 -21.13 -7.32 6.35
CA ASP A 180 -22.47 -6.77 6.07
C ASP A 180 -22.53 -5.23 6.07
N LEU A 181 -21.55 -4.61 5.40
CA LEU A 181 -21.40 -3.15 5.32
C LEU A 181 -21.97 -2.61 4.00
N THR A 182 -22.90 -1.66 4.08
CA THR A 182 -23.61 -1.09 2.92
C THR A 182 -22.68 -0.46 1.87
N PHE A 183 -21.55 0.11 2.27
CA PHE A 183 -20.60 0.71 1.33
C PHE A 183 -19.85 -0.34 0.48
N VAL A 184 -19.84 -1.62 0.89
CA VAL A 184 -19.21 -2.71 0.12
C VAL A 184 -20.07 -3.04 -1.11
N SER A 185 -21.40 -3.09 -0.97
CA SER A 185 -22.31 -3.27 -2.11
C SER A 185 -22.22 -2.08 -3.07
N ASP A 186 -22.22 -0.85 -2.55
CA ASP A 186 -22.12 0.37 -3.36
C ASP A 186 -20.85 0.41 -4.21
N ALA A 187 -19.71 0.00 -3.63
CA ALA A 187 -18.43 -0.04 -4.35
C ALA A 187 -18.45 -1.05 -5.51
N ARG A 188 -19.06 -2.23 -5.30
CA ARG A 188 -19.20 -3.26 -6.34
C ARG A 188 -20.10 -2.80 -7.48
N GLU A 189 -21.17 -2.07 -7.19
CA GLU A 189 -22.06 -1.51 -8.21
C GLU A 189 -21.36 -0.45 -9.06
N ARG A 190 -20.65 0.48 -8.44
CA ARG A 190 -19.89 1.53 -9.16
C ARG A 190 -18.85 0.93 -10.12
N LEU A 191 -18.19 -0.14 -9.70
CA LEU A 191 -17.24 -0.86 -10.56
C LEU A 191 -17.92 -1.50 -11.78
N LYS A 192 -19.08 -2.15 -11.60
CA LYS A 192 -19.86 -2.71 -12.72
C LYS A 192 -20.28 -1.65 -13.74
N VAL A 193 -20.71 -0.48 -13.26
CA VAL A 193 -21.09 0.65 -14.13
C VAL A 193 -19.88 1.17 -14.91
N SER A 194 -18.73 1.32 -14.25
CA SER A 194 -17.50 1.78 -14.90
C SER A 194 -16.99 0.82 -15.97
N THR A 195 -17.15 -0.50 -15.78
CA THR A 195 -16.77 -1.51 -16.79
C THR A 195 -17.75 -1.55 -17.96
N ALA A 196 -19.03 -1.27 -17.73
CA ALA A 196 -20.04 -1.25 -18.79
C ALA A 196 -20.02 0.03 -19.65
N SER A 197 -19.47 1.13 -19.13
CA SER A 197 -19.30 2.39 -19.87
C SER A 197 -17.98 2.50 -20.65
N GLY A 198 -17.12 1.49 -20.55
CA GLY A 198 -15.80 1.45 -21.17
C GLY A 198 -15.68 0.57 -22.43
N GLU A 199 -16.80 0.00 -22.90
CA GLU A 199 -16.95 -0.66 -24.21
C GLU A 199 -17.64 0.29 -25.21
#